data_AF-A0A418YMX4-F1
#
_entry.id   AF-A0A418YMX4-F1
#
_cell.length_a   1.000
_cell.length_b   1.000
_cell.length_c   1.000
_cell.angle_alpha   90.00
_cell.angle_beta   90.00
_cell.angle_gamma   90.00
#
_symmetry.space_group_name_H-M   'P 1'
#
loop_
_entity.id
_entity.type
_entity.pdbx_description
1 polymer ?
#
loop_
_entity_poly.entity_id
_entity_poly.type
_entity_poly.pdbx_seq_one_letter_code
_entity_poly.pdbx_strand_id
1 'polypeptide(L)'
;MVPLKTLERLFKYDEADLPAQLRAQRDLNKGRIPGIARYIVDNPSEYVLSALSATIDGAFAFEPAVGQRSVGVLAIDMSATILVNDGQHRRAGIIEALRERPSLGDEKIAVTLSRTKDWHARSRCSST
;
A
#
# COMPACT_ATOMS: atom_id res chain seq x y z
N MET A 1 6.88 -9.27 3.35
CA MET A 1 5.66 -8.93 4.12
C MET A 1 6.01 -7.85 5.13
N VAL A 2 5.06 -6.99 5.53
CA VAL A 2 5.29 -5.85 6.44
C VAL A 2 4.36 -5.92 7.65
N PRO A 3 4.76 -5.45 8.85
CA PRO A 3 3.90 -5.45 10.03
C PRO A 3 2.68 -4.53 9.85
N LEU A 4 1.50 -4.95 10.33
CA LEU A 4 0.25 -4.19 10.15
C LEU A 4 0.35 -2.79 10.76
N LYS A 5 1.02 -2.63 11.91
CA LYS A 5 1.23 -1.31 12.56
C LYS A 5 2.01 -0.31 11.70
N THR A 6 2.70 -0.76 10.67
CA THR A 6 3.46 0.13 9.77
C THR A 6 2.60 0.73 8.66
N LEU A 7 1.39 0.19 8.42
CA LEU A 7 0.54 0.59 7.30
C LEU A 7 0.07 2.05 7.38
N GLU A 8 -0.20 2.56 8.57
CA GLU A 8 -0.63 3.95 8.75
C GLU A 8 0.49 4.94 8.40
N ARG A 9 1.73 4.61 8.76
CA ARG A 9 2.89 5.49 8.61
C ARG A 9 3.57 5.39 7.23
N LEU A 10 3.76 4.17 6.73
CA LEU A 10 4.58 3.93 5.54
C LEU A 10 3.79 3.99 4.24
N PHE A 11 2.52 3.59 4.27
CA PHE A 11 1.70 3.47 3.08
C PHE A 11 0.74 4.64 3.05
N LYS A 12 1.00 5.62 2.17
CA LYS A 12 0.12 6.75 1.97
C LYS A 12 -1.01 6.36 1.01
N TYR A 13 -2.15 6.97 1.24
CA TYR A 13 -3.23 7.07 0.27
C TYR A 13 -3.38 8.56 0.00
N ASP A 14 -3.14 8.96 -1.24
CA ASP A 14 -3.24 10.36 -1.62
C ASP A 14 -4.45 10.58 -2.52
N GLU A 15 -5.48 11.19 -1.94
CA GLU A 15 -6.69 11.62 -2.65
C GLU A 15 -6.49 13.01 -3.30
N ALA A 16 -5.52 13.79 -2.81
CA ALA A 16 -5.31 15.20 -3.17
C ALA A 16 -4.33 15.39 -4.33
N ASP A 17 -3.30 14.54 -4.45
CA ASP A 17 -2.27 14.63 -5.51
C ASP A 17 -2.62 13.85 -6.80
N LEU A 18 -3.79 13.19 -6.86
CA LEU A 18 -4.27 12.56 -8.10
C LEU A 18 -4.83 13.62 -9.07
N PRO A 19 -4.30 13.74 -10.29
CA PRO A 19 -4.90 14.59 -11.32
C PRO A 19 -6.35 14.18 -11.57
N ALA A 20 -7.18 15.14 -11.95
CA ALA A 20 -8.62 14.96 -12.13
C ALA A 20 -8.98 13.74 -13.00
N GLN A 21 -8.18 13.44 -14.03
CA GLN A 21 -8.37 12.29 -14.91
C GLN A 21 -8.13 10.91 -14.25
N LEU A 22 -7.41 10.83 -13.13
CA LEU A 22 -7.17 9.59 -12.37
C LEU A 22 -8.09 9.38 -11.17
N ARG A 23 -8.93 10.37 -10.85
CA ARG A 23 -9.99 10.25 -9.83
C ARG A 23 -11.05 9.19 -10.16
N ALA A 24 -10.90 8.48 -11.29
CA ALA A 24 -11.68 7.30 -11.65
C ALA A 24 -11.43 6.08 -10.75
N GLN A 25 -10.43 6.12 -9.85
CA GLN A 25 -10.29 5.10 -8.83
C GLN A 25 -11.36 5.31 -7.75
N ARG A 26 -12.24 4.30 -7.60
CA ARG A 26 -13.46 4.36 -6.77
C ARG A 26 -13.18 5.01 -5.43
N ASP A 27 -13.95 6.06 -5.10
CA ASP A 27 -13.98 6.66 -3.77
C ASP A 27 -13.98 5.58 -2.68
N LEU A 28 -13.24 5.83 -1.61
CA LEU A 28 -13.22 4.96 -0.45
C LEU A 28 -14.63 4.90 0.16
N ASN A 29 -15.43 3.91 -0.24
CA ASN A 29 -16.70 3.62 0.42
C ASN A 29 -16.46 3.27 1.90
N LYS A 30 -16.61 4.28 2.77
CA LYS A 30 -16.40 4.18 4.21
C LYS A 30 -17.31 3.13 4.86
N GLY A 31 -18.46 2.84 4.26
CA GLY A 31 -19.38 1.79 4.72
C GLY A 31 -18.80 0.37 4.67
N ARG A 32 -17.72 0.13 3.90
CA ARG A 32 -17.06 -1.18 3.85
C ARG A 32 -16.01 -1.39 4.95
N ILE A 33 -15.53 -0.32 5.57
CA ILE A 33 -14.45 -0.36 6.55
C ILE A 33 -14.84 -1.16 7.80
N PRO A 34 -16.02 -0.93 8.43
CA PRO A 34 -16.39 -1.65 9.65
C PRO A 34 -16.48 -3.17 9.44
N GLY A 35 -16.98 -3.61 8.28
CA GLY A 35 -17.07 -5.03 7.95
C GLY A 35 -15.70 -5.72 7.84
N ILE A 36 -14.71 -5.03 7.24
CA ILE A 36 -13.34 -5.54 7.15
C ILE A 36 -12.68 -5.56 8.52
N ALA A 37 -12.83 -4.48 9.30
CA ALA A 37 -12.25 -4.38 10.63
C ALA A 37 -12.76 -5.51 11.52
N ARG A 38 -14.09 -5.71 11.51
CA ARG A 38 -14.75 -6.77 12.28
C ARG A 38 -14.34 -8.17 11.84
N TYR A 39 -14.20 -8.41 10.54
CA TYR A 39 -13.67 -9.68 10.03
C TYR A 39 -12.29 -10.00 10.61
N ILE A 40 -11.41 -9.02 10.73
CA ILE A 40 -10.06 -9.20 11.30
C ILE A 40 -10.13 -9.42 12.82
N VAL A 41 -10.86 -8.57 13.53
CA VAL A 41 -10.94 -8.60 15.01
C VAL A 41 -11.61 -9.88 15.52
N ASP A 42 -12.68 -10.32 14.86
CA ASP A 42 -13.46 -11.49 15.24
C ASP A 42 -12.75 -12.82 14.88
N ASN A 43 -11.77 -12.80 13.96
CA ASN A 43 -11.11 -14.03 13.44
C ASN A 43 -9.57 -13.95 13.49
N PRO A 44 -8.95 -13.60 14.63
CA PRO A 44 -7.53 -13.23 14.72
C PRO A 44 -6.54 -14.32 14.28
N SER A 45 -6.94 -15.59 14.25
CA SER A 45 -6.09 -16.72 13.85
C SER A 45 -6.39 -17.26 12.45
N GLU A 46 -7.44 -16.80 11.78
CA GLU A 46 -7.97 -17.45 10.57
C GLU A 46 -8.32 -16.49 9.43
N TYR A 47 -8.19 -15.18 9.64
CA TYR A 47 -8.50 -14.20 8.60
C TYR A 47 -7.49 -14.29 7.45
N VAL A 48 -7.97 -14.06 6.23
CA VAL A 48 -7.14 -14.07 5.01
C VAL A 48 -7.21 -12.70 4.34
N LEU A 49 -6.03 -12.11 4.13
CA LEU A 49 -5.88 -10.82 3.45
C LEU A 49 -5.07 -11.01 2.17
N SER A 50 -5.61 -10.54 1.05
CA SER A 50 -4.80 -10.45 -0.17
C SER A 50 -3.71 -9.39 0.00
N ALA A 51 -2.67 -9.47 -0.83
CA ALA A 51 -1.61 -8.48 -0.82
C ALA A 51 -2.14 -7.06 -1.10
N LEU A 52 -1.48 -6.06 -0.52
CA LEU A 52 -1.63 -4.67 -0.96
C LEU A 52 -0.76 -4.46 -2.21
N SER A 53 -1.23 -3.63 -3.14
CA SER A 53 -0.41 -3.18 -4.27
C SER A 53 -0.04 -1.73 -4.06
N ALA A 54 1.24 -1.41 -4.15
CA ALA A 54 1.72 -0.05 -3.94
C ALA A 54 2.84 0.32 -4.91
N THR A 55 2.98 1.62 -5.15
CA THR A 55 4.00 2.21 -5.99
C THR A 55 4.99 2.98 -5.12
N ILE A 56 6.29 2.85 -5.41
CA ILE A 56 7.33 3.67 -4.80
C ILE A 56 7.55 4.91 -5.68
N ASP A 57 7.38 6.07 -5.08
CA ASP A 57 7.73 7.38 -5.64
C ASP A 57 8.90 7.99 -4.85
N GLY A 58 10.08 8.01 -5.47
CA GLY A 58 11.33 8.44 -4.84
C GLY A 58 12.49 7.49 -5.09
N ALA A 59 13.58 7.69 -4.35
CA ALA A 59 14.80 6.91 -4.50
C ALA A 59 14.69 5.53 -3.81
N PHE A 60 15.17 4.50 -4.49
CA PHE A 60 15.32 3.15 -3.94
C PHE A 60 16.42 2.39 -4.69
N ALA A 61 16.99 1.38 -4.06
CA ALA A 61 17.98 0.49 -4.63
C ALA A 61 17.63 -0.96 -4.32
N PHE A 62 17.86 -1.86 -5.28
CA PHE A 62 17.71 -3.30 -5.08
C PHE A 62 19.08 -3.97 -5.10
N GLU A 63 19.41 -4.64 -4.01
CA GLU A 63 20.66 -5.38 -3.83
C GLU A 63 20.38 -6.88 -3.96
N PRO A 64 20.74 -7.52 -5.09
CA PRO A 64 20.51 -8.94 -5.29
C PRO A 64 21.35 -9.79 -4.33
N ALA A 65 20.79 -10.91 -3.87
CA ALA A 65 21.54 -11.92 -3.14
C ALA A 65 22.56 -12.62 -4.06
N VAL A 66 23.64 -13.14 -3.47
CA VAL A 66 24.71 -13.81 -4.22
C VAL A 66 24.14 -14.95 -5.07
N GLY A 67 24.34 -14.87 -6.39
CA GLY A 67 23.86 -15.87 -7.35
C GLY A 67 22.37 -15.80 -7.69
N GLN A 68 21.60 -14.83 -7.16
CA GLN A 68 20.16 -14.70 -7.45
C GLN A 68 19.82 -13.29 -7.96
N ARG A 69 19.32 -13.19 -9.20
CA ARG A 69 19.00 -11.88 -9.81
C ARG A 69 17.68 -11.26 -9.33
N SER A 70 16.74 -12.08 -8.87
CA SER A 70 15.37 -11.66 -8.55
C SER A 70 15.03 -11.73 -7.04
N VAL A 71 16.01 -12.09 -6.21
CA VAL A 71 15.87 -12.19 -4.75
C VAL A 71 16.96 -11.35 -4.13
N GLY A 72 16.60 -10.52 -3.15
CA GLY A 72 17.52 -9.54 -2.61
C GLY A 72 16.87 -8.60 -1.61
N VAL A 73 17.61 -7.56 -1.23
CA VAL A 73 17.17 -6.51 -0.31
C VAL A 73 16.75 -5.29 -1.12
N LEU A 74 15.56 -4.76 -0.85
CA LEU A 74 15.10 -3.49 -1.39
C LEU A 74 15.30 -2.40 -0.33
N ALA A 75 16.26 -1.51 -0.57
CA ALA A 75 16.48 -0.31 0.24
C ALA A 75 15.65 0.84 -0.35
N ILE A 76 14.75 1.41 0.45
CA ILE A 76 13.88 2.53 0.06
C ILE A 76 14.28 3.73 0.90
N ASP A 77 14.50 4.88 0.25
CA ASP A 77 14.80 6.13 0.97
C ASP A 77 13.61 6.53 1.85
N MET A 78 13.86 6.98 3.08
CA MET A 78 12.79 7.37 4.00
C MET A 78 12.02 8.61 3.54
N SER A 79 12.58 9.42 2.64
CA SER A 79 11.90 10.52 1.96
C SER A 79 11.00 10.05 0.80
N ALA A 80 11.17 8.80 0.34
CA ALA A 80 10.31 8.24 -0.70
C ALA A 80 8.89 8.01 -0.16
N THR A 81 7.91 8.20 -1.03
CA THR A 81 6.51 7.99 -0.73
C THR A 81 6.05 6.67 -1.33
N ILE A 82 5.37 5.84 -0.51
CA ILE A 82 4.76 4.59 -0.97
C ILE A 82 3.25 4.80 -1.11
N LEU A 83 2.77 4.82 -2.35
CA LEU A 83 1.37 5.09 -2.70
C LEU A 83 0.61 3.78 -2.88
N VAL A 84 -0.49 3.59 -2.17
CA VAL A 84 -1.35 2.40 -2.34
C VAL A 84 -2.16 2.52 -3.63
N ASN A 85 -1.98 1.57 -4.54
CA ASN A 85 -2.71 1.49 -5.80
C ASN A 85 -3.98 0.64 -5.68
N ASP A 86 -3.95 -0.41 -4.85
CA ASP A 86 -5.07 -1.31 -4.61
C ASP A 86 -5.08 -1.80 -3.16
N GLY A 87 -6.26 -2.13 -2.66
CA GLY A 87 -6.45 -2.54 -1.26
C GLY A 87 -6.68 -1.38 -0.29
N GLN A 88 -7.12 -0.21 -0.76
CA GLN A 88 -7.40 0.96 0.08
C GLN A 88 -8.40 0.68 1.21
N HIS A 89 -9.52 -0.03 0.94
CA HIS A 89 -10.49 -0.42 1.97
C HIS A 89 -9.88 -1.40 2.96
N ARG A 90 -9.00 -2.28 2.48
CA ARG A 90 -8.30 -3.25 3.33
C ARG A 90 -7.33 -2.55 4.27
N ARG A 91 -6.50 -1.63 3.75
CA ARG A 91 -5.62 -0.78 4.58
C ARG A 91 -6.44 -0.04 5.64
N ALA A 92 -7.53 0.62 5.24
CA ALA A 92 -8.38 1.36 6.18
C ALA A 92 -9.03 0.43 7.23
N GLY A 93 -9.53 -0.73 6.83
CA GLY A 93 -10.09 -1.73 7.74
C GLY A 93 -9.06 -2.33 8.71
N ILE A 94 -7.82 -2.54 8.27
CA ILE A 94 -6.72 -2.98 9.13
C ILE A 94 -6.39 -1.89 10.16
N ILE A 95 -6.29 -0.63 9.74
CA ILE A 95 -6.03 0.49 10.67
C ILE A 95 -7.14 0.58 11.71
N GLU A 96 -8.40 0.43 11.29
CA GLU A 96 -9.53 0.42 12.22
C GLU A 96 -9.49 -0.79 13.17
N ALA A 97 -9.19 -1.99 12.66
CA ALA A 97 -9.00 -3.19 13.51
C ALA A 97 -7.87 -3.02 14.52
N LEU A 98 -6.78 -2.33 14.16
CA LEU A 98 -5.66 -2.06 15.06
C LEU A 98 -6.02 -1.08 16.17
N ARG A 99 -6.96 -0.16 15.94
CA ARG A 99 -7.48 0.74 16.99
C ARG A 99 -8.28 -0.03 18.03
N GLU A 100 -9.06 -1.01 17.59
CA GLU A 100 -9.85 -1.87 18.47
C GLU A 100 -8.98 -2.92 19.18
N ARG A 101 -8.04 -3.53 18.45
CA ARG A 101 -7.15 -4.58 18.95
C ARG A 101 -5.69 -4.33 18.56
N PRO A 102 -4.95 -3.51 19.33
CA PRO A 102 -3.56 -3.16 19.02
C PRO A 102 -2.59 -4.35 18.97
N SER A 103 -2.92 -5.48 19.62
CA SER A 103 -2.09 -6.69 19.62
C SER A 103 -1.91 -7.33 18.24
N LEU A 104 -2.76 -7.01 17.26
CA LEU A 104 -2.62 -7.46 15.87
C LEU A 104 -1.46 -6.75 15.14
N GLY A 105 -0.82 -5.75 15.75
CA GLY A 105 0.16 -4.88 15.10
C GLY A 105 1.42 -5.57 14.58
N ASP A 106 1.82 -6.69 15.19
CA ASP A 106 3.00 -7.48 14.82
C ASP A 106 2.72 -8.52 13.73
N GLU A 107 1.45 -8.77 13.42
CA GLU A 107 1.05 -9.59 12.28
C GLU A 107 1.46 -8.91 10.97
N LYS A 108 1.56 -9.67 9.88
CA LYS A 108 2.17 -9.20 8.64
C LYS A 108 1.25 -9.36 7.45
N ILE A 109 1.26 -8.38 6.56
CA ILE A 109 0.56 -8.44 5.27
C ILE A 109 1.57 -8.50 4.12
N ALA A 110 1.19 -9.23 3.06
CA ALA A 110 1.93 -9.23 1.81
C ALA A 110 1.74 -7.89 1.08
N VAL A 111 2.81 -7.40 0.44
CA VAL A 111 2.79 -6.16 -0.33
C VAL A 111 3.56 -6.38 -1.61
N THR A 112 2.96 -5.99 -2.73
CA THR A 112 3.62 -5.91 -4.03
C THR A 112 4.00 -4.46 -4.27
N LEU A 113 5.30 -4.22 -4.49
CA LEU A 113 5.84 -2.90 -4.77
C LEU A 113 6.17 -2.79 -6.26
N SER A 114 5.73 -1.70 -6.88
CA SER A 114 6.06 -1.35 -8.26
C SER A 114 6.79 -0.01 -8.30
N ARG A 115 7.67 0.18 -9.28
CA ARG A 115 8.27 1.49 -9.53
C ARG A 115 7.26 2.38 -10.24
N THR A 116 7.13 3.65 -9.83
CA THR A 116 6.38 4.63 -10.63
C THR A 116 7.07 4.76 -11.99
N LYS A 117 6.35 4.52 -13.08
CA LYS A 117 6.80 4.92 -14.42
C LYS A 117 6.38 6.37 -14.57
N ASP A 118 7.34 7.30 -14.66
CA ASP A 118 7.18 8.74 -14.86
C ASP A 118 5.75 9.17 -15.19
N TRP A 119 5.01 9.59 -14.17
CA TRP A 119 3.65 10.11 -14.32
C TRP A 119 3.64 11.32 -15.30
N HIS A 120 4.73 12.09 -15.33
CA HIS A 120 4.94 13.24 -16.22
C HIS A 120 5.23 12.91 -17.70
N ALA A 121 5.35 11.63 -18.10
CA ALA A 121 5.61 11.28 -19.50
C ALA A 121 4.33 11.25 -20.37
N ARG A 122 3.12 11.26 -19.78
CA ARG A 122 1.85 11.23 -20.54
C ARG A 122 1.24 12.60 -20.81
N SER A 123 1.69 13.65 -20.13
CA SER A 123 1.18 15.02 -20.30
C SER A 123 1.89 15.83 -21.41
N ARG A 124 2.85 15.22 -22.12
CA ARG A 124 3.60 15.86 -23.22
C ARG A 124 3.27 15.33 -24.62
N CYS A 125 2.18 14.58 -24.76
CA CYS A 125 1.72 14.07 -26.05
C CYS A 125 0.32 14.61 -26.39
N SER A 126 0.19 15.95 -26.44
CA SER A 126 -0.99 16.63 -27.01
C SER A 126 -0.65 18.06 -27.45
N SER A 127 0.48 18.23 -28.13
CA SER A 127 0.79 19.48 -28.83
C SER A 127 1.69 19.18 -30.03
N THR A 128 1.08 18.71 -31.11
CA THR A 128 1.50 18.96 -32.48
C THR A 128 0.26 19.01 -33.35
#